data_AF-A0A1Y2NVN7-F1
#
_entry.id   AF-A0A1Y2NVN7-F1
#
_cell.length_a   1.000
_cell.length_b   1.000
_cell.length_c   1.000
_cell.angle_alpha   90.00
_cell.angle_beta   90.00
_cell.angle_gamma   90.00
#
_symmetry.space_group_name_H-M   'P 1'
#
loop_
_entity.id
_entity.type
_entity.pdbx_description
1 polymer ?
#
loop_
_entity_poly.entity_id
_entity_poly.type
_entity_poly.pdbx_seq_one_letter_code
_entity_poly.pdbx_strand_id
1 'polypeptide(L)' 'MAGLTPDLWAIGHSTQATAAVLQQDGTILADRPDSPSLVALRDWLTAWEDVGRPAPETYTPALARGAYGRHLRLTR' A
#
# COMPACT_ATOMS: atom_id res chain seq x y z
N MET A 1 -7.19 -10.27 -19.18
CA MET A 1 -6.31 -9.42 -18.34
C MET A 1 -7.24 -8.51 -17.56
N ALA A 2 -7.42 -8.76 -16.26
CA ALA A 2 -8.25 -7.89 -15.43
C ALA A 2 -7.46 -6.59 -15.19
N GLY A 3 -7.93 -5.49 -15.77
CA GLY A 3 -7.34 -4.17 -15.58
C GLY A 3 -7.91 -3.49 -14.34
N LEU A 4 -7.26 -2.41 -13.91
CA LEU A 4 -7.80 -1.52 -12.89
C LEU A 4 -9.15 -0.94 -13.32
N THR A 5 -10.06 -0.81 -12.37
CA THR A 5 -11.29 -0.03 -12.55
C THR A 5 -10.92 1.45 -12.45
N PRO A 6 -11.09 2.26 -13.51
CA PRO A 6 -10.52 3.61 -13.60
C PRO A 6 -11.08 4.60 -12.55
N ASP A 7 -12.28 4.35 -12.04
CA ASP A 7 -12.95 5.22 -11.07
C ASP A 7 -12.77 4.78 -9.61
N LEU A 8 -12.00 3.71 -9.36
CA LEU A 8 -11.70 3.25 -8.01
C LEU A 8 -10.28 3.63 -7.63
N TRP A 9 -10.11 4.15 -6.41
CA TRP A 9 -8.77 4.27 -5.86
C TRP A 9 -8.20 2.87 -5.55
N ALA A 10 -6.88 2.77 -5.64
CA ALA A 10 -6.15 1.55 -5.33
C ALA A 10 -4.86 1.90 -4.58
N ILE A 11 -4.45 1.00 -3.70
CA ILE A 11 -3.12 1.01 -3.06
C ILE A 11 -2.34 -0.20 -3.56
N GLY A 12 -1.03 -0.04 -3.75
CA GLY A 12 -0.26 -1.12 -4.34
C GLY A 12 1.21 -1.09 -3.99
N HIS A 13 1.86 -2.19 -4.33
CA HIS A 13 3.29 -2.36 -4.27
C HIS A 13 3.83 -2.62 -5.68
N SER A 14 4.84 -1.89 -6.08
CA SER A 14 5.52 -2.09 -7.36
C SER A 14 7.03 -2.13 -7.18
N THR A 15 7.67 -2.96 -8.00
CA THR A 15 9.10 -2.93 -8.27
C THR A 15 9.31 -2.57 -9.74
N GLN A 16 10.56 -2.62 -10.20
CA GLN A 16 10.84 -2.51 -11.64
C GLN A 16 10.22 -3.65 -12.46
N ALA A 17 9.96 -4.82 -11.86
CA ALA A 17 9.59 -6.05 -12.57
C ALA A 17 8.23 -6.65 -12.16
N THR A 18 7.58 -6.14 -11.12
CA THR A 18 6.36 -6.74 -10.53
C THR A 18 5.43 -5.68 -10.01
N ALA A 19 4.12 -5.93 -10.04
CA ALA A 19 3.12 -5.01 -9.51
C ALA A 19 1.92 -5.76 -8.95
N ALA A 20 1.43 -5.32 -7.79
CA ALA A 20 0.16 -5.76 -7.23
C ALA A 20 -0.56 -4.58 -6.60
N VAL A 21 -1.90 -4.61 -6.66
CA VAL A 21 -2.79 -3.53 -6.26
C VAL A 21 -4.02 -4.10 -5.57
N LEU A 22 -4.43 -3.48 -4.47
CA LEU A 22 -5.72 -3.66 -3.82
C LEU A 22 -6.61 -2.48 -4.24
N GLN A 23 -7.73 -2.78 -4.88
CA GLN A 23 -8.75 -1.80 -5.22
C GLN A 23 -9.73 -1.58 -4.06
N GLN A 24 -10.38 -0.42 -4.07
CA GLN A 24 -11.38 -0.03 -3.07
C GLN A 24 -12.51 -1.06 -2.87
N ASP A 25 -12.84 -1.84 -3.89
CA ASP A 25 -13.88 -2.87 -3.83
C ASP A 25 -13.41 -4.19 -3.17
N GLY A 26 -12.16 -4.25 -2.71
CA GLY A 26 -11.56 -5.43 -2.09
C GLY A 26 -10.85 -6.36 -3.08
N THR A 27 -10.88 -6.06 -4.39
CA THR A 27 -10.20 -6.87 -5.39
C THR A 27 -8.69 -6.66 -5.34
N ILE A 28 -7.94 -7.76 -5.29
CA ILE A 28 -6.48 -7.73 -5.46
C ILE A 28 -6.13 -8.20 -6.88
N LEU A 29 -5.43 -7.34 -7.62
CA LEU A 29 -4.89 -7.66 -8.95
C LEU A 29 -3.36 -7.71 -8.86
N ALA A 30 -2.77 -8.66 -9.58
CA ALA A 30 -1.31 -8.80 -9.68
C ALA A 30 -0.92 -9.08 -11.14
N ASP A 31 0.29 -8.67 -11.50
CA ASP A 31 0.85 -8.93 -12.83
C ASP A 31 0.96 -10.43 -13.14
N ARG A 32 1.11 -11.27 -12.11
CA ARG A 32 1.12 -12.74 -12.20
C ARG A 32 0.74 -13.40 -10.85
N PRO A 33 0.29 -14.67 -10.85
CA PRO A 33 -0.17 -15.36 -9.63
C PRO A 33 0.89 -15.50 -8.52
N ASP A 34 2.16 -15.62 -8.90
CA ASP A 34 3.32 -15.77 -8.01
C ASP A 34 4.11 -14.46 -7.83
N SER A 35 3.49 -13.30 -8.11
CA SER A 35 4.17 -12.00 -8.08
C SER A 35 4.76 -11.70 -6.69
N PRO A 36 6.07 -11.41 -6.58
CA PRO A 36 6.66 -10.88 -5.35
C PRO A 36 5.96 -9.63 -4.80
N SER A 37 5.42 -8.77 -5.67
CA SER A 37 4.62 -7.62 -5.22
C SER A 37 3.29 -8.04 -4.58
N LEU A 38 2.68 -9.14 -5.03
CA LEU A 38 1.46 -9.68 -4.42
C LEU A 38 1.75 -10.21 -3.02
N VAL A 39 2.88 -10.90 -2.82
CA VAL A 39 3.31 -11.37 -1.50
C VAL A 39 3.50 -10.18 -0.56
N ALA A 40 4.30 -9.18 -0.96
CA ALA A 40 4.54 -7.98 -0.15
C ALA A 40 3.24 -7.24 0.24
N LEU A 41 2.31 -7.10 -0.71
CA LEU A 41 1.01 -6.45 -0.44
C LEU A 41 0.17 -7.25 0.56
N ARG A 42 0.13 -8.58 0.46
CA ARG A 42 -0.60 -9.45 1.39
C ARG A 42 0.02 -9.45 2.78
N ASP A 43 1.35 -9.44 2.87
CA ASP A 43 2.05 -9.38 4.15
C ASP A 43 1.79 -8.04 4.85
N TRP A 44 1.83 -6.94 4.11
CA TRP A 44 1.48 -5.62 4.64
C TRP A 44 0.02 -5.58 5.15
N LEU A 45 -0.94 -6.11 4.38
CA LEU A 45 -2.34 -6.20 4.81
C LEU A 45 -2.48 -7.05 6.08
N THR A 46 -1.82 -8.21 6.13
CA THR A 46 -1.86 -9.10 7.29
C THR A 46 -1.32 -8.41 8.54
N ALA A 47 -0.18 -7.72 8.42
CA ALA A 47 0.39 -6.97 9.53
C ALA A 47 -0.53 -5.82 9.98
N TRP A 48 -1.17 -5.12 9.03
CA TRP A 48 -2.13 -4.06 9.32
C TRP A 48 -3.35 -4.57 10.10
N GLU A 49 -3.88 -5.72 9.71
CA GLU A 49 -4.97 -6.41 10.42
C GLU A 49 -4.55 -6.85 11.83
N ASP A 50 -3.36 -7.45 11.96
CA ASP A 50 -2.82 -7.96 13.23
C ASP A 50 -2.67 -6.85 14.27
N VAL A 51 -2.29 -5.64 13.85
CA VAL A 51 -2.20 -4.47 14.75
C VAL A 51 -3.54 -3.73 14.94
N GLY A 52 -4.66 -4.31 14.48
CA GLY A 52 -6.01 -3.81 14.70
C GLY A 52 -6.44 -2.66 13.78
N ARG A 53 -5.87 -2.56 12.57
CA ARG A 53 -6.17 -1.51 11.57
C ARG A 53 -6.09 -0.09 12.16
N PRO A 54 -4.92 0.36 12.63
CA PRO A 54 -4.79 1.63 13.32
C PRO A 54 -5.31 2.78 12.44
N ALA A 55 -6.31 3.51 12.93
CA ALA A 55 -6.86 4.64 12.20
C ALA A 55 -5.79 5.75 12.06
N PRO A 56 -5.84 6.60 11.02
CA PRO A 56 -4.85 7.66 10.80
C PRO A 56 -4.61 8.55 12.04
N GLU A 57 -5.64 8.75 12.86
CA GLU A 57 -5.63 9.54 14.09
C GLU A 57 -4.74 8.92 15.19
N THR A 58 -4.38 7.64 15.06
CA THR A 58 -3.43 6.97 15.97
C THR A 58 -1.98 7.36 15.71
N TYR A 59 -1.71 8.13 14.65
CA TYR A 59 -0.38 8.62 14.32
C TYR A 59 -0.29 10.13 14.56
N THR A 60 0.84 10.58 15.11
CA THR A 60 1.20 11.98 15.17
C THR A 60 2.01 12.35 13.92
N PRO A 61 1.49 13.24 13.04
CA PRO A 61 2.25 13.70 11.89
C PRO A 61 3.28 14.76 12.30
N ALA A 62 4.52 14.58 11.83
CA ALA A 62 5.59 15.57 11.97
C ALA A 62 6.19 15.89 10.61
N LEU A 63 6.35 17.19 10.32
CA LEU A 63 7.10 17.65 9.15
C LEU A 63 8.60 17.53 9.42
N ALA A 64 9.29 16.72 8.62
CA ALA A 64 10.73 16.55 8.69
C ALA A 64 11.40 17.09 7.40
N ARG A 65 12.62 17.62 7.55
CA ARG A 65 13.46 17.98 6.40
C ARG A 65 14.30 16.77 6.00
N GLY A 66 14.25 16.41 4.71
CA GLY A 66 15.11 15.40 4.09
C GLY A 66 15.97 16.00 2.97
N ALA A 67 16.84 15.17 2.39
CA ALA A 67 17.78 15.57 1.33
C ALA A 67 17.10 16.16 0.08
N TYR A 68 15.83 15.81 -0.17
CA TYR A 68 15.07 16.21 -1.36
C TYR A 68 13.86 17.09 -1.05
N GLY A 69 13.80 17.69 0.15
CA GLY A 69 12.70 18.58 0.54
C GLY A 69 12.05 18.21 1.87
N ARG A 70 10.78 18.60 2.05
CA ARG A 70 10.00 18.27 3.25
C ARG A 70 9.23 16.98 3.03
N HIS A 71 9.27 16.07 4.00
CA HIS A 71 8.42 14.88 4.04
C HIS A 71 7.60 14.85 5.33
N LEU A 72 6.42 14.24 5.25
CA LEU A 72 5.59 13.95 6.41
C LEU A 72 6.04 12.63 7.01
N ARG A 73 6.42 12.63 8.28
CA ARG A 73 6.71 11.42 9.04
C ARG A 73 5.55 11.14 9.98
N LEU A 74 5.03 9.93 9.92
CA LEU A 74 4.03 9.43 10.85
C LEU A 74 4.74 8.64 11.94
N THR A 75 4.57 9.05 13.19
CA THR A 75 5.03 8.28 14.36
C THR A 75 3.84 7.91 15.20
N ARG A 76 3.85 6.69 15.74
CA ARG A 76 2.87 6.26 16.73
C ARG A 76 3.29 6.79 18.11
#